data_AF-A0A645DDJ2-F1
#
_entry.id   AF-A0A645DDJ2-F1
#
_cell.length_a   1.000
_cell.length_b   1.000
_cell.length_c   1.000
_cell.angle_alpha   90.00
_cell.angle_beta   90.00
_cell.angle_gamma   90.00
#
_symmetry.space_group_name_H-M   'P 1'
#
loop_
_entity.id
_entity.type
_entity.pdbx_description
1 polymer ?
#
loop_
_entity_poly.entity_id
_entity_poly.type
_entity_poly.pdbx_seq_one_letter_code
_entity_poly.pdbx_strand_id
1 'polypeptide(L)'
;MGHIEGIDLVTEGILTLNAVLERITSNDTNSGYPESNGADLLAEMLLEADKIDVFAGKSMNPAHQSPSFPFKINVKPQVLAKLQAVLESKGKEVYIEWF
;
A
#
# COMPACT_ATOMS: atom_id res chain seq x y z
N MET A 1 -13.53 -7.84 3.76
CA MET A 1 -12.75 -6.68 4.24
C MET A 1 -12.92 -6.57 5.73
N GLY A 2 -11.91 -6.07 6.44
CA GLY A 2 -12.02 -5.80 7.88
C GLY A 2 -12.91 -4.59 8.15
N HIS A 3 -13.30 -4.40 9.40
CA HIS A 3 -13.97 -3.18 9.85
C HIS A 3 -13.39 -2.76 11.19
N ILE A 4 -13.04 -1.48 11.32
CA ILE A 4 -12.62 -0.84 12.55
C ILE A 4 -13.40 0.47 12.62
N GLU A 5 -14.08 0.72 13.75
CA GLU A 5 -14.85 1.94 13.94
C GLU A 5 -13.94 3.18 13.78
N GLY A 6 -14.34 4.12 12.94
CA GLY A 6 -13.57 5.32 12.62
C GLY A 6 -12.49 5.14 11.55
N ILE A 7 -12.41 3.99 10.87
CA ILE A 7 -11.49 3.76 9.74
C ILE A 7 -12.30 3.38 8.49
N ASP A 8 -12.14 4.16 7.42
CA ASP A 8 -12.88 3.99 6.17
C ASP A 8 -12.53 2.70 5.41
N LEU A 9 -11.26 2.29 5.46
CA LEU A 9 -10.76 1.14 4.72
C LEU A 9 -9.78 0.30 5.57
N VAL A 10 -10.16 -0.96 5.82
CA VAL A 10 -9.32 -1.94 6.53
C VAL A 10 -8.99 -3.09 5.59
N THR A 11 -7.69 -3.32 5.39
CA THR A 11 -7.15 -4.29 4.43
C THR A 11 -6.16 -5.24 5.11
N GLU A 12 -5.67 -6.22 4.35
CA GLU A 12 -4.72 -7.25 4.80
C GLU A 12 -3.32 -6.68 5.09
N GLY A 13 -3.04 -5.44 4.68
CA GLY A 13 -1.79 -4.74 4.92
C GLY A 13 -0.81 -4.87 3.75
N ILE A 14 0.31 -5.58 3.95
CA ILE A 14 1.43 -5.51 3.00
C ILE A 14 1.11 -6.08 1.63
N LEU A 15 0.25 -7.09 1.55
CA LEU A 15 -0.21 -7.67 0.28
C LEU A 15 -0.94 -6.62 -0.54
N THR A 16 -1.87 -5.92 0.09
CA THR A 16 -2.62 -4.81 -0.50
C THR A 16 -1.69 -3.68 -0.93
N LEU A 17 -0.74 -3.27 -0.09
CA LEU A 17 0.21 -2.20 -0.43
C LEU A 17 1.12 -2.53 -1.63
N ASN A 18 1.55 -3.79 -1.78
CA ASN A 18 2.30 -4.21 -2.97
C ASN A 18 1.42 -4.11 -4.22
N ALA A 19 0.16 -4.56 -4.12
CA ALA A 19 -0.78 -4.52 -5.22
C ALA A 19 -1.18 -3.07 -5.60
N VAL A 20 -1.23 -2.15 -4.64
CA VAL A 20 -1.37 -0.69 -4.87
C VAL A 20 -0.16 -0.15 -5.61
N LEU A 21 1.05 -0.49 -5.17
CA LEU A 21 2.27 -0.03 -5.81
C LEU A 21 2.34 -0.45 -7.28
N GLU A 22 1.97 -1.69 -7.59
CA GLU A 22 1.90 -2.19 -8.97
C GLU A 22 0.92 -1.38 -9.83
N ARG A 23 -0.27 -1.07 -9.30
CA ARG A 23 -1.30 -0.28 -9.98
C ARG A 23 -0.90 1.17 -10.24
N ILE A 24 -0.28 1.82 -9.25
CA ILE A 24 0.08 3.24 -9.37
C ILE A 24 1.33 3.42 -10.25
N THR A 25 2.21 2.42 -10.31
CA THR A 25 3.42 2.43 -11.13
C THR A 25 3.14 2.09 -12.59
N SER A 26 2.28 1.12 -12.84
CA SER A 26 1.86 0.78 -14.19
C SER A 26 0.86 1.85 -14.64
N ASN A 27 1.16 2.63 -15.69
CA ASN A 27 0.19 3.56 -16.31
C ASN A 27 -1.01 2.82 -16.96
N ASP A 28 -1.27 1.59 -16.54
CA ASP A 28 -2.26 0.69 -17.08
C ASP A 28 -3.38 0.57 -16.05
N THR A 29 -4.34 1.48 -16.15
CA THR A 29 -5.60 1.45 -15.38
C THR A 29 -6.48 0.25 -15.77
N ASN A 30 -6.00 -0.61 -16.67
CA ASN A 30 -6.74 -1.71 -17.27
C ASN A 30 -6.06 -3.08 -17.07
N SER A 31 -5.24 -3.22 -16.02
CA SER A 31 -4.90 -4.55 -15.52
C SER A 31 -6.20 -5.18 -15.00
N GLY A 32 -6.84 -6.01 -15.84
CA GLY A 32 -8.14 -6.62 -15.60
C GLY A 32 -8.16 -7.51 -14.36
N TYR A 33 -8.21 -6.89 -13.19
CA TYR A 33 -8.49 -7.53 -11.92
C TYR A 33 -10.02 -7.52 -11.76
N PRO A 34 -10.68 -8.68 -11.93
CA PRO A 34 -12.12 -8.77 -11.85
C PRO A 34 -12.50 -8.81 -10.37
N GLU A 35 -12.51 -7.65 -9.72
CA GLU A 35 -13.21 -7.31 -8.47
C GLU A 35 -12.62 -6.04 -7.87
N SER A 36 -13.48 -5.07 -7.53
CA SER A 36 -13.15 -3.92 -6.69
C SER A 36 -12.60 -4.43 -5.36
N ASN A 37 -11.28 -4.49 -5.25
CA ASN A 37 -10.58 -4.99 -4.07
C ASN A 37 -9.98 -3.80 -3.31
N GLY A 38 -9.56 -4.02 -2.06
CA GLY A 38 -9.05 -2.95 -1.20
C GLY A 38 -7.83 -2.22 -1.76
N ALA A 39 -7.12 -2.79 -2.74
CA ALA A 39 -6.01 -2.13 -3.40
C ALA A 39 -6.47 -1.14 -4.48
N ASP A 40 -7.58 -1.39 -5.18
CA ASP A 40 -8.15 -0.43 -6.14
C ASP A 40 -8.65 0.82 -5.40
N LEU A 41 -9.43 0.62 -4.33
CA LEU A 41 -9.94 1.71 -3.49
C LEU A 41 -8.81 2.52 -2.88
N LEU A 42 -7.81 1.87 -2.30
CA LEU A 42 -6.66 2.57 -1.72
C LEU A 42 -5.85 3.31 -2.80
N ALA A 43 -5.67 2.73 -3.99
CA ALA A 43 -4.96 3.40 -5.08
C ALA A 43 -5.69 4.66 -5.54
N GLU A 44 -7.01 4.60 -5.70
CA GLU A 44 -7.86 5.76 -6.02
C GLU A 44 -7.73 6.85 -4.96
N MET A 45 -7.93 6.51 -3.67
CA MET A 45 -7.78 7.46 -2.56
C MET A 45 -6.39 8.13 -2.53
N LEU A 46 -5.32 7.37 -2.75
CA LEU A 46 -3.96 7.91 -2.81
C LEU A 46 -3.74 8.81 -4.03
N LEU A 47 -4.34 8.46 -5.18
CA LEU A 47 -4.24 9.24 -6.42
C LEU A 47 -5.07 10.52 -6.40
N GLU A 48 -6.14 10.59 -5.61
CA GLU A 48 -6.94 11.80 -5.39
C GLU A 48 -6.36 12.73 -4.32
N ALA A 49 -5.60 12.21 -3.35
CA ALA A 49 -5.03 13.00 -2.26
C ALA A 49 -3.89 13.93 -2.70
N ASP A 50 -3.86 15.16 -2.15
CA ASP A 50 -2.72 16.08 -2.30
C ASP A 50 -1.61 15.80 -1.26
N LYS A 51 -2.03 15.51 -0.03
CA LYS A 51 -1.16 15.22 1.12
C LYS A 51 -1.49 13.86 1.74
N ILE A 52 -0.44 13.08 2.04
CA ILE A 52 -0.55 11.72 2.55
C ILE A 52 0.37 11.57 3.75
N ASP A 53 -0.21 11.40 4.94
CA ASP A 53 0.51 11.11 6.19
C ASP A 53 0.42 9.60 6.50
N VAL A 54 1.56 8.92 6.49
CA VAL A 54 1.67 7.48 6.74
C VAL A 54 2.18 7.24 8.15
N PHE A 55 1.33 6.67 9.00
CA PHE A 55 1.67 6.27 10.37
C PHE A 55 2.03 4.77 10.39
N ALA A 56 3.32 4.46 10.35
CA ALA A 56 3.83 3.10 10.22
C ALA A 56 4.33 2.53 11.55
N GLY A 57 3.66 1.50 12.08
CA GLY A 57 4.17 0.78 13.26
C GLY A 57 5.44 -0.02 12.96
N LYS A 58 6.33 -0.21 13.94
CA LYS A 58 7.58 -1.01 13.82
C LYS A 58 7.38 -2.51 13.99
N SER A 59 6.18 -2.97 14.31
CA SER A 59 5.92 -4.39 14.54
C SER A 59 6.29 -5.24 13.33
N MET A 60 6.99 -6.35 13.61
CA MET A 60 7.39 -7.36 12.64
C MET A 60 6.38 -8.50 12.66
N ASN A 61 5.88 -8.91 11.49
CA ASN A 61 5.02 -10.09 11.38
C ASN A 61 5.90 -11.35 11.21
N PRO A 62 5.91 -12.30 12.18
CA PRO A 62 6.72 -13.52 12.09
C PRO A 62 6.42 -14.37 10.85
N ALA A 63 5.19 -14.35 10.34
CA ALA A 63 4.80 -15.12 9.15
C ALA A 63 5.57 -14.68 7.89
N HIS A 64 5.98 -13.40 7.81
CA HIS A 64 6.78 -12.87 6.71
C HIS A 64 8.29 -13.17 6.84
N GLN A 65 8.71 -13.89 7.88
CA GLN A 65 10.08 -14.39 8.08
C GLN A 65 10.20 -15.89 7.78
N SER A 66 9.08 -16.58 7.49
CA SER A 66 9.10 -18.00 7.17
C SER A 66 9.82 -18.25 5.84
N PRO A 67 10.69 -19.27 5.73
CA PRO A 67 11.31 -19.67 4.45
C PRO A 67 10.29 -20.02 3.36
N SER A 68 9.05 -20.35 3.75
CA SER A 68 7.94 -20.65 2.83
C SER A 68 7.21 -19.40 2.31
N PHE A 69 7.57 -18.19 2.79
CA PHE A 69 6.91 -16.96 2.37
C PHE A 69 7.42 -16.52 0.99
N PRO A 70 6.55 -16.03 0.08
CA PRO A 70 6.96 -15.72 -1.27
C PRO A 70 8.07 -14.67 -1.31
N PHE A 71 9.24 -15.06 -1.82
CA PHE A 71 10.44 -14.20 -1.92
C PHE A 71 10.24 -12.91 -2.75
N LYS A 72 9.15 -12.83 -3.53
CA LYS A 72 8.85 -11.71 -4.42
C LYS A 72 8.10 -10.55 -3.75
N ILE A 73 7.66 -10.68 -2.50
CA ILE A 73 6.90 -9.64 -1.81
C ILE A 73 7.86 -8.65 -1.12
N ASN A 74 7.71 -7.35 -1.40
CA ASN A 74 8.51 -6.34 -0.70
C ASN A 74 8.16 -6.31 0.79
N VAL A 75 9.17 -6.15 1.66
CA VAL A 75 8.94 -5.93 3.11
C VAL A 75 8.43 -4.52 3.39
N LYS A 76 7.81 -4.30 4.56
CA LYS A 76 7.04 -3.06 4.86
C LYS A 76 7.85 -1.77 4.63
N PRO A 77 9.10 -1.64 5.14
CA PRO A 77 9.90 -0.46 4.85
C PRO A 77 10.16 -0.24 3.35
N GLN A 78 10.40 -1.32 2.59
CA GLN A 78 10.69 -1.22 1.16
C GLN A 78 9.45 -0.82 0.36
N VAL A 79 8.28 -1.39 0.65
CA VAL A 79 7.04 -1.02 -0.06
C VAL A 79 6.64 0.42 0.23
N LEU A 80 6.79 0.87 1.49
CA LEU A 80 6.48 2.25 1.87
C LEU A 80 7.42 3.25 1.20
N ALA A 81 8.73 2.96 1.17
CA ALA A 81 9.70 3.82 0.47
C ALA A 81 9.42 3.93 -1.03
N LYS A 82 9.05 2.82 -1.68
CA LYS A 82 8.67 2.82 -3.10
C LYS A 82 7.37 3.58 -3.35
N LEU A 83 6.35 3.38 -2.51
CA LEU A 83 5.07 4.09 -2.61
C LEU A 83 5.28 5.59 -2.45
N GLN A 84 6.04 6.02 -1.44
CA GLN A 84 6.40 7.42 -1.25
C GLN A 84 7.03 8.01 -2.51
N ALA A 85 8.08 7.38 -3.03
CA ALA A 85 8.78 7.89 -4.21
C ALA A 85 7.85 8.00 -5.45
N VAL A 86 6.98 7.01 -5.66
CA VAL A 86 6.04 7.02 -6.80
C VAL A 86 4.99 8.12 -6.63
N LEU A 87 4.43 8.30 -5.43
CA LEU A 87 3.43 9.33 -5.15
C LEU A 87 4.02 10.74 -5.22
N GLU A 88 5.22 10.95 -4.68
CA GLU A 88 5.97 12.21 -4.79
C GLU A 88 6.27 12.55 -6.25
N SER A 89 6.65 11.55 -7.08
CA SER A 89 6.85 11.75 -8.52
C SER A 89 5.59 12.19 -9.27
N LYS A 90 4.40 11.96 -8.68
CA LYS A 90 3.10 12.39 -9.19
C LYS A 90 2.62 13.71 -8.57
N GLY A 91 3.49 14.43 -7.85
CA GLY A 91 3.22 15.77 -7.30
C GLY A 91 2.55 15.78 -5.93
N LYS A 92 2.57 14.66 -5.20
CA LYS A 92 1.95 14.53 -3.87
C LYS A 92 2.94 14.81 -2.77
N GLU A 93 2.48 15.40 -1.66
CA GLU A 93 3.28 15.53 -0.43
C GLU A 93 3.07 14.28 0.42
N VAL A 94 4.14 13.50 0.65
CA VAL A 94 4.06 12.25 1.40
C VAL A 94 5.00 12.30 2.59
N TYR A 95 4.47 12.06 3.79
CA TYR A 95 5.24 11.97 5.03
C TYR A 95 5.08 10.60 5.66
N ILE A 96 6.19 10.01 6.13
CA ILE A 96 6.17 8.72 6.83
C ILE A 96 6.70 8.91 8.25
N GLU A 97 5.86 8.61 9.22
CA GLU A 97 6.21 8.59 10.65
C GLU A 97 6.21 7.16 11.19
N TRP A 98 7.29 6.81 11.90
CA TRP A 98 7.49 5.45 12.42
C TRP A 98 7.30 5.36 13.94
N PHE A 99 6.31 4.58 14.37
CA PHE A 99 5.97 4.35 15.78
C PHE A 99 6.53 3.03 16.30
#